data_AF-A0A8I7BAZ3-F1
#
_entry.id   AF-A0A8I7BAZ3-F1
#
_cell.length_a   1.000
_cell.length_b   1.000
_cell.length_c   1.000
_cell.angle_alpha   90.00
_cell.angle_beta   90.00
_cell.angle_gamma   90.00
#
_symmetry.space_group_name_H-M   'P 1'
#
loop_
_entity.id
_entity.type
_entity.pdbx_description
1 polymer ?
#
loop_
_entity_poly.entity_id
_entity_poly.type
_entity_poly.pdbx_seq_one_letter_code
_entity_poly.pdbx_strand_id
1 'polypeptide(L)'
;MGGKSSKYNSNLVQDNKMGGESSKYNSNLVQDNKMGGESSKYHSNLVQDNKMGGESSKYDSNLVQDNKMSGECSKHNDNDNLELMLWDQTSLPPKLSFQYLKMITNNFSDEHALGSGGSGVVYKGRMSNGEVIAVKKLQPSLPSVQRLFENEVYRLMYLNHPHIVRLRGYCYETQYVCVEHNGTLVFAEISERLLCLQYYPKGSLAGYISDESSGLKWDTRYNIIVGICYALKYLHEENDKPVLHMDLKPANILLDDAMRAKITDFGLARLLDPQQTIITSSRDGTLGYMAPEYLHGGKVTTKSDIFSLGAIILEVITGHKDYTSERFMELTLDRWRSRNPLNKSPGYIPKIRRCIEIGLACVNPERKGRPTTGELIKLLEGRLTLDEIAVSRMEVEPTYFPPDLTAIHEILEKERYKEDQEIASELSFQMWTEQTADMLTKRKRGDVAFRAGDFQVALDNFTEFIDTGTMISLVVYARRSLCYLMLNQLDAALQDLKKIEDIILKWNIKKWPTVLYMEEVVVSMLDSQMRRRATEMLNEESHLEEERRGKETFSFQTNDGFTFPKLSQ
;
A
#
# COMPACT_ATOMS: atom_id res chain seq x y z
N MET A 1 -1.29 26.77 -57.11
CA MET A 1 -0.41 27.76 -57.77
C MET A 1 0.25 28.61 -56.69
N GLY A 2 1.60 28.66 -56.69
CA GLY A 2 2.49 29.65 -56.05
C GLY A 2 2.36 29.87 -54.53
N GLY A 3 3.34 29.65 -53.66
CA GLY A 3 4.80 29.64 -53.80
C GLY A 3 5.41 30.92 -53.24
N LYS A 4 6.30 30.78 -52.22
CA LYS A 4 7.56 31.54 -51.93
C LYS A 4 7.87 31.49 -50.42
N SER A 5 8.97 30.84 -49.98
CA SER A 5 10.38 31.31 -49.97
C SER A 5 10.63 32.29 -48.81
N SER A 6 11.72 32.34 -48.06
CA SER A 6 13.01 31.63 -47.86
C SER A 6 13.65 32.33 -46.62
N LYS A 7 14.62 31.81 -45.86
CA LYS A 7 16.07 31.92 -46.11
C LYS A 7 16.91 31.48 -44.89
N TYR A 8 18.00 30.76 -45.21
CA TYR A 8 19.40 30.84 -44.73
C TYR A 8 19.74 30.62 -43.24
N ASN A 9 20.49 29.57 -42.86
CA ASN A 9 21.94 29.23 -43.04
C ASN A 9 22.87 29.92 -42.03
N SER A 10 23.62 29.15 -41.23
CA SER A 10 25.05 28.85 -41.49
C SER A 10 25.82 28.30 -40.26
N ASN A 11 26.52 27.19 -40.49
CA ASN A 11 27.92 26.86 -40.13
C ASN A 11 28.40 26.89 -38.65
N LEU A 12 28.97 25.77 -38.20
CA LEU A 12 30.44 25.57 -38.18
C LEU A 12 30.83 24.12 -37.82
N VAL A 13 31.80 23.63 -38.59
CA VAL A 13 32.50 22.35 -38.51
C VAL A 13 33.74 22.52 -37.62
N GLN A 14 34.08 21.51 -36.81
CA GLN A 14 35.47 21.04 -36.69
C GLN A 14 35.58 19.64 -36.08
N ASP A 15 36.28 18.79 -36.84
CA ASP A 15 36.70 17.42 -36.57
C ASP A 15 37.74 17.31 -35.43
N ASN A 16 37.79 16.15 -34.75
CA ASN A 16 38.88 15.17 -34.93
C ASN A 16 38.77 13.90 -34.04
N LYS A 17 38.64 12.77 -34.73
CA LYS A 17 39.48 11.55 -34.71
C LYS A 17 39.68 10.67 -33.46
N MET A 18 39.22 9.43 -33.66
CA MET A 18 39.92 8.11 -33.62
C MET A 18 40.16 7.33 -32.32
N GLY A 19 39.85 6.03 -32.43
CA GLY A 19 40.15 4.90 -31.53
C GLY A 19 38.85 4.26 -31.05
N GLY A 20 38.31 3.15 -31.56
CA GLY A 20 38.94 1.97 -32.14
C GLY A 20 39.14 0.92 -31.05
N GLU A 21 38.15 0.04 -30.82
CA GLU A 21 38.37 -1.39 -30.57
C GLU A 21 37.06 -2.19 -30.48
N SER A 22 37.15 -3.39 -31.04
CA SER A 22 36.09 -4.34 -31.38
C SER A 22 36.13 -5.58 -30.49
N SER A 23 34.99 -6.28 -30.40
CA SER A 23 34.83 -7.69 -29.97
C SER A 23 35.01 -7.95 -28.47
N LYS A 24 34.23 -8.78 -27.78
CA LYS A 24 33.74 -10.12 -28.14
C LYS A 24 32.41 -10.42 -27.42
N TYR A 25 31.40 -10.83 -28.17
CA TYR A 25 30.32 -11.68 -27.66
C TYR A 25 30.86 -13.11 -27.57
N ASN A 26 30.76 -13.73 -26.41
CA ASN A 26 31.13 -15.14 -26.23
C ASN A 26 29.85 -15.99 -26.28
N SER A 27 29.69 -16.67 -27.41
CA SER A 27 28.84 -17.85 -27.59
C SER A 27 29.55 -19.08 -27.03
N ASN A 28 28.87 -19.89 -26.23
CA ASN A 28 29.16 -21.33 -26.03
C ASN A 28 27.81 -21.99 -25.70
N LEU A 29 27.14 -22.64 -26.65
CA LEU A 29 27.26 -24.05 -27.04
C LEU A 29 27.03 -25.07 -25.91
N VAL A 30 25.79 -25.56 -25.90
CA VAL A 30 25.33 -26.95 -25.76
C VAL A 30 26.42 -27.98 -25.44
N GLN A 31 26.26 -28.67 -24.32
CA GLN A 31 26.59 -30.09 -24.22
C GLN A 31 25.47 -30.84 -23.48
N ASP A 32 25.07 -31.93 -24.12
CA ASP A 32 24.15 -32.95 -23.68
C ASP A 32 24.49 -33.50 -22.28
N ASN A 33 23.45 -33.81 -21.51
CA ASN A 33 23.46 -34.98 -20.64
C ASN A 33 22.04 -35.54 -20.50
N LYS A 34 21.79 -36.64 -21.22
CA LYS A 34 20.73 -37.61 -20.93
C LYS A 34 21.14 -38.44 -19.72
N MET A 35 20.35 -38.41 -18.66
CA MET A 35 20.05 -39.54 -17.77
C MET A 35 18.70 -39.19 -17.13
N GLY A 36 17.62 -39.94 -17.37
CA GLY A 36 17.31 -41.18 -16.66
C GLY A 36 16.07 -40.89 -15.81
N GLY A 37 15.01 -41.68 -16.00
CA GLY A 37 13.66 -41.37 -15.51
C GLY A 37 13.50 -41.32 -14.00
N GLU A 38 12.38 -40.76 -13.54
CA GLU A 38 11.30 -41.53 -12.93
C GLU A 38 10.11 -40.61 -12.62
N SER A 39 8.92 -41.10 -12.98
CA SER A 39 7.64 -40.52 -12.63
C SER A 39 7.23 -40.96 -11.22
N SER A 40 6.45 -40.08 -10.59
CA SER A 40 5.43 -40.37 -9.57
C SER A 40 5.91 -40.82 -8.19
N LYS A 41 5.43 -40.08 -7.18
CA LYS A 41 4.61 -40.53 -6.05
C LYS A 41 4.87 -39.58 -4.89
N TYR A 42 3.83 -38.87 -4.43
CA TYR A 42 3.50 -38.67 -3.01
C TYR A 42 2.12 -37.98 -2.97
N HIS A 43 1.08 -38.82 -3.01
CA HIS A 43 -0.24 -38.50 -2.47
C HIS A 43 -0.68 -39.72 -1.66
N SER A 44 -0.59 -39.57 -0.34
CA SER A 44 -1.07 -40.46 0.72
C SER A 44 -1.07 -39.53 1.94
N ASN A 45 -2.12 -39.31 2.73
CA ASN A 45 -3.33 -40.05 3.01
C ASN A 45 -4.38 -39.03 3.48
N LEU A 46 -5.66 -39.36 3.34
CA LEU A 46 -6.69 -39.24 4.39
C LEU A 46 -8.03 -39.67 3.78
N VAL A 47 -8.31 -40.97 3.88
CA VAL A 47 -9.68 -41.51 3.84
C VAL A 47 -9.86 -42.25 5.16
N GLN A 48 -10.77 -41.77 5.99
CA GLN A 48 -11.42 -42.56 7.02
C GLN A 48 -12.87 -42.78 6.58
N ASP A 49 -13.16 -44.06 6.33
CA ASP A 49 -14.38 -44.80 6.58
C ASP A 49 -15.71 -44.06 6.68
N ASN A 50 -16.62 -44.39 5.77
CA ASN A 50 -17.93 -44.89 6.15
C ASN A 50 -18.54 -45.76 5.03
N LYS A 51 -18.60 -47.07 5.28
CA LYS A 51 -19.42 -48.04 4.54
C LYS A 51 -20.87 -47.93 5.02
N MET A 52 -21.83 -47.87 4.10
CA MET A 52 -23.08 -48.63 4.20
C MET A 52 -23.79 -48.73 2.84
N GLY A 53 -24.25 -49.95 2.52
CA GLY A 53 -25.45 -50.22 1.73
C GLY A 53 -25.31 -50.14 0.21
N GLY A 54 -25.22 -51.31 -0.44
CA GLY A 54 -25.30 -51.42 -1.89
C GLY A 54 -26.74 -51.45 -2.43
N GLU A 55 -26.86 -51.28 -3.74
CA GLU A 55 -27.65 -52.17 -4.62
C GLU A 55 -27.27 -51.89 -6.08
N SER A 56 -27.07 -52.97 -6.83
CA SER A 56 -26.67 -52.95 -8.23
C SER A 56 -27.86 -52.79 -9.16
N SER A 57 -27.71 -52.08 -10.27
CA SER A 57 -28.38 -52.45 -11.51
C SER A 57 -27.47 -52.23 -12.72
N LYS A 58 -27.50 -53.21 -13.62
CA LYS A 58 -26.68 -53.42 -14.82
C LYS A 58 -27.24 -52.66 -16.04
N TYR A 59 -26.52 -52.81 -17.15
CA TYR A 59 -26.85 -52.54 -18.57
C TYR A 59 -26.41 -51.15 -19.05
N ASP A 60 -25.74 -50.98 -20.20
CA ASP A 60 -25.21 -51.92 -21.18
C ASP A 60 -24.14 -51.17 -22.00
N SER A 61 -23.07 -51.86 -22.34
CA SER A 61 -22.06 -51.40 -23.30
C SER A 61 -22.55 -51.65 -24.73
N ASN A 62 -22.75 -50.60 -25.52
CA ASN A 62 -22.83 -50.73 -26.98
C ASN A 62 -22.12 -49.57 -27.69
N LEU A 63 -21.00 -49.93 -28.30
CA LEU A 63 -20.50 -49.54 -29.62
C LEU A 63 -21.21 -48.35 -30.29
N VAL A 64 -20.49 -47.23 -30.46
CA VAL A 64 -20.79 -46.25 -31.51
C VAL A 64 -19.69 -46.35 -32.55
N GLN A 65 -20.09 -46.91 -33.70
CA GLN A 65 -19.34 -46.89 -34.96
C GLN A 65 -19.22 -45.45 -35.46
N ASP A 66 -18.05 -45.16 -36.03
CA ASP A 66 -17.80 -43.99 -36.87
C ASP A 66 -18.84 -43.88 -37.98
N ASN A 67 -19.58 -42.77 -37.99
CA ASN A 67 -20.29 -42.29 -39.17
C ASN A 67 -20.01 -40.80 -39.36
N LYS A 68 -19.02 -40.51 -40.21
CA LYS A 68 -18.93 -39.25 -40.94
C LYS A 68 -20.05 -39.22 -41.97
N MET A 69 -21.05 -38.35 -41.80
CA MET A 69 -21.69 -37.65 -42.92
C MET A 69 -22.44 -36.41 -42.42
N SER A 70 -22.05 -35.26 -42.98
CA SER A 70 -22.83 -34.04 -43.22
C SER A 70 -23.92 -33.65 -42.21
N GLY A 71 -23.59 -32.68 -41.34
CA GLY A 71 -24.55 -31.97 -40.50
C GLY A 71 -24.27 -30.48 -40.48
N GLU A 72 -24.74 -29.75 -41.50
CA GLU A 72 -25.00 -28.31 -41.40
C GLU A 72 -26.32 -28.10 -40.62
N CYS A 73 -26.36 -28.48 -39.34
CA CYS A 73 -27.43 -28.11 -38.40
C CYS A 73 -27.06 -28.50 -36.95
N SER A 74 -26.14 -27.76 -36.29
CA SER A 74 -26.05 -27.79 -34.81
C SER A 74 -25.38 -26.58 -34.14
N LYS A 75 -24.73 -25.67 -34.89
CA LYS A 75 -24.02 -24.53 -34.28
C LYS A 75 -24.93 -23.52 -33.56
N HIS A 76 -26.20 -23.44 -33.94
CA HIS A 76 -27.16 -22.56 -33.25
C HIS A 76 -27.52 -23.12 -31.86
N ASN A 77 -27.75 -24.43 -31.74
CA ASN A 77 -28.14 -25.06 -30.47
C ASN A 77 -27.02 -25.00 -29.40
N ASP A 78 -25.76 -25.12 -29.81
CA ASP A 78 -24.63 -25.09 -28.87
C ASP A 78 -24.43 -23.69 -28.27
N ASN A 79 -24.59 -22.63 -29.07
CA ASN A 79 -24.50 -21.26 -28.59
C ASN A 79 -25.69 -20.88 -27.70
N ASP A 80 -26.91 -21.29 -28.06
CA ASP A 80 -28.10 -20.97 -27.27
C ASP A 80 -28.05 -21.62 -25.88
N ASN A 81 -27.52 -22.86 -25.78
CA ASN A 81 -27.25 -23.50 -24.48
C ASN A 81 -26.16 -22.78 -23.68
N LEU A 82 -25.08 -22.33 -24.33
CA LEU A 82 -24.03 -21.54 -23.67
C LEU A 82 -24.57 -20.21 -23.15
N GLU A 83 -25.41 -19.52 -23.92
CA GLU A 83 -26.02 -18.24 -23.52
C GLU A 83 -26.96 -18.38 -22.33
N LEU A 84 -27.68 -19.50 -22.21
CA LEU A 84 -28.47 -19.83 -21.02
C LEU A 84 -27.58 -20.02 -19.78
N MET A 85 -26.43 -20.69 -19.92
CA MET A 85 -25.50 -20.90 -18.81
C MET A 85 -24.89 -19.59 -18.29
N LEU A 86 -24.69 -18.57 -19.13
CA LEU A 86 -24.15 -17.27 -18.70
C LEU A 86 -25.04 -16.55 -17.69
N TRP A 87 -26.35 -16.82 -17.71
CA TRP A 87 -27.32 -16.17 -16.83
C TRP A 87 -27.76 -17.04 -15.65
N ASP A 88 -27.40 -18.32 -15.64
CA ASP A 88 -27.57 -19.18 -14.47
C ASP A 88 -26.68 -18.68 -13.33
N GLN A 89 -27.33 -18.28 -12.24
CA GLN A 89 -26.64 -17.75 -11.06
C GLN A 89 -26.10 -18.86 -10.15
N THR A 90 -26.50 -20.11 -10.39
CA THR A 90 -26.11 -21.27 -9.58
C THR A 90 -24.91 -22.01 -10.15
N SER A 91 -24.61 -21.83 -11.44
CA SER A 91 -23.45 -22.42 -12.09
C SER A 91 -22.19 -21.54 -12.01
N LEU A 92 -21.04 -22.21 -12.06
CA LEU A 92 -19.76 -21.53 -12.20
C LEU A 92 -19.64 -20.90 -13.59
N PRO A 93 -19.08 -19.67 -13.71
CA PRO A 93 -18.81 -19.04 -14.99
C PRO A 93 -18.06 -19.97 -15.96
N PRO A 94 -18.62 -20.31 -17.14
CA PRO A 94 -18.00 -21.25 -18.06
C PRO A 94 -16.79 -20.66 -18.80
N LYS A 95 -15.94 -21.56 -19.29
CA LYS A 95 -14.93 -21.23 -20.31
C LYS A 95 -15.63 -21.05 -21.67
N LEU A 96 -15.41 -19.90 -22.30
CA LEU A 96 -15.94 -19.54 -23.61
C LEU A 96 -14.84 -19.58 -24.66
N SER A 97 -15.23 -19.86 -25.92
CA SER A 97 -14.26 -19.88 -27.02
C SER A 97 -13.90 -18.48 -27.49
N PHE A 98 -12.65 -18.27 -27.92
CA PHE A 98 -12.23 -16.98 -28.46
C PHE A 98 -13.05 -16.59 -29.68
N GLN A 99 -13.37 -17.57 -30.54
CA GLN A 99 -14.16 -17.34 -31.75
C GLN A 99 -15.57 -16.85 -31.44
N TYR A 100 -16.22 -17.40 -30.41
CA TYR A 100 -17.53 -16.92 -29.95
C TYR A 100 -17.44 -15.47 -29.45
N LEU A 101 -16.44 -15.15 -28.60
CA LEU A 101 -16.25 -13.80 -28.10
C LEU A 101 -15.94 -12.79 -29.21
N LYS A 102 -15.15 -13.21 -30.20
CA LYS A 102 -14.87 -12.42 -31.40
C LYS A 102 -16.15 -12.14 -32.20
N MET A 103 -17.05 -13.11 -32.31
CA MET A 103 -18.34 -12.94 -33.00
C MET A 103 -19.23 -11.93 -32.28
N ILE A 104 -19.51 -12.11 -30.99
CA ILE A 104 -20.46 -11.24 -30.24
C ILE A 104 -19.96 -9.80 -30.08
N THR A 105 -18.63 -9.58 -30.18
CA THR A 105 -18.00 -8.25 -30.12
C THR A 105 -17.79 -7.61 -31.49
N ASN A 106 -18.30 -8.21 -32.56
CA ASN A 106 -18.07 -7.78 -33.94
C ASN A 106 -16.56 -7.62 -34.27
N ASN A 107 -15.80 -8.70 -34.06
CA ASN A 107 -14.36 -8.76 -34.24
C ASN A 107 -13.57 -7.78 -33.36
N PHE A 108 -14.03 -7.50 -32.14
CA PHE A 108 -13.44 -6.49 -31.27
C PHE A 108 -13.36 -5.10 -31.94
N SER A 109 -14.43 -4.71 -32.65
CA SER A 109 -14.51 -3.41 -33.32
C SER A 109 -14.37 -2.25 -32.34
N ASP A 110 -13.66 -1.19 -32.74
CA ASP A 110 -13.53 0.05 -31.99
C ASP A 110 -14.89 0.72 -31.72
N GLU A 111 -15.89 0.51 -32.60
CA GLU A 111 -17.26 1.00 -32.38
C GLU A 111 -17.94 0.36 -31.15
N HIS A 112 -17.48 -0.82 -30.76
CA HIS A 112 -17.95 -1.54 -29.58
C HIS A 112 -17.04 -1.32 -28.37
N ALA A 113 -15.96 -0.54 -28.48
CA ALA A 113 -15.10 -0.24 -27.36
C ALA A 113 -15.85 0.63 -26.32
N LEU A 114 -15.96 0.11 -25.10
CA LEU A 114 -16.56 0.79 -23.95
C LEU A 114 -15.53 1.61 -23.16
N GLY A 115 -14.25 1.22 -23.26
CA GLY A 115 -13.14 1.91 -22.61
C GLY A 115 -11.84 1.12 -22.71
N SER A 116 -10.73 1.81 -22.50
CA SER A 116 -9.38 1.24 -22.52
C SER A 116 -8.56 1.75 -21.34
N GLY A 117 -7.70 0.91 -20.78
CA GLY A 117 -6.79 1.28 -19.69
C GLY A 117 -5.61 0.31 -19.56
N GLY A 118 -4.83 0.46 -18.49
CA GLY A 118 -3.64 -0.36 -18.25
C GLY A 118 -3.90 -1.87 -18.10
N SER A 119 -5.15 -2.27 -17.84
CA SER A 119 -5.56 -3.67 -17.77
C SER A 119 -6.01 -4.23 -19.12
N GLY A 120 -6.36 -3.41 -20.12
CA GLY A 120 -6.85 -3.87 -21.41
C GLY A 120 -7.93 -2.99 -22.02
N VAL A 121 -8.63 -3.53 -23.02
CA VAL A 121 -9.77 -2.88 -23.68
C VAL A 121 -11.04 -3.66 -23.38
N VAL A 122 -12.11 -2.95 -23.04
CA VAL A 122 -13.43 -3.53 -22.77
C VAL A 122 -14.32 -3.27 -23.97
N TYR A 123 -14.92 -4.33 -24.50
CA TYR A 123 -15.83 -4.28 -25.65
C TYR A 123 -17.25 -4.63 -25.22
N LYS A 124 -18.23 -4.06 -25.92
CA LYS A 124 -19.63 -4.45 -25.84
C LYS A 124 -19.86 -5.71 -26.68
N GLY A 125 -20.26 -6.79 -26.03
CA GLY A 125 -20.73 -8.01 -26.67
C GLY A 125 -22.26 -8.03 -26.75
N ARG A 126 -22.81 -8.42 -27.90
CA ARG A 126 -24.25 -8.65 -28.09
C ARG A 126 -24.48 -10.11 -28.44
N MET A 127 -25.24 -10.79 -27.59
CA MET A 127 -25.57 -12.22 -27.72
C MET A 127 -26.77 -12.44 -28.66
N SER A 128 -27.01 -13.69 -29.07
CA SER A 128 -28.09 -14.03 -30.01
C SER A 128 -29.47 -13.71 -29.43
N ASN A 129 -29.63 -13.92 -28.12
CA ASN A 129 -30.83 -13.56 -27.36
C ASN A 129 -31.04 -12.05 -27.13
N GLY A 130 -30.12 -11.20 -27.62
CA GLY A 130 -30.20 -9.74 -27.52
C GLY A 130 -29.60 -9.14 -26.25
N GLU A 131 -29.25 -9.96 -25.26
CA GLU A 131 -28.58 -9.54 -24.03
C GLU A 131 -27.18 -8.99 -24.31
N VAL A 132 -26.73 -8.12 -23.41
CA VAL A 132 -25.46 -7.40 -23.55
C VAL A 132 -24.48 -7.81 -22.46
N ILE A 133 -23.24 -8.03 -22.85
CA ILE A 133 -22.14 -8.40 -21.97
C ILE A 133 -20.93 -7.48 -22.19
N ALA A 134 -20.13 -7.26 -21.16
CA ALA A 134 -18.87 -6.54 -21.26
C ALA A 134 -17.72 -7.56 -21.41
N VAL A 135 -16.94 -7.46 -22.49
CA VAL A 135 -15.83 -8.36 -22.80
C VAL A 135 -14.52 -7.61 -22.63
N LYS A 136 -13.82 -7.83 -21.52
CA LYS A 136 -12.50 -7.24 -21.24
C LYS A 136 -11.43 -8.12 -21.86
N LYS A 137 -10.77 -7.63 -22.91
CA LYS A 137 -9.60 -8.26 -23.55
C LYS A 137 -8.33 -7.68 -22.94
N LEU A 138 -7.54 -8.51 -22.26
CA LEU A 138 -6.30 -8.08 -21.62
C LEU A 138 -5.17 -7.90 -22.65
N GLN A 139 -4.26 -6.97 -22.39
CA GLN A 139 -3.14 -6.70 -23.30
C GLN A 139 -2.07 -7.81 -23.24
N PRO A 140 -1.68 -8.41 -24.38
CA PRO A 140 -0.72 -9.52 -24.40
C PRO A 140 0.70 -9.18 -23.93
N SER A 141 1.11 -7.91 -24.01
CA SER A 141 2.51 -7.48 -23.83
C SER A 141 2.94 -7.20 -22.39
N LEU A 142 2.08 -7.44 -21.40
CA LEU A 142 2.40 -7.20 -19.99
C LEU A 142 3.00 -8.46 -19.35
N PRO A 143 4.24 -8.43 -18.80
CA PRO A 143 4.87 -9.59 -18.15
C PRO A 143 4.04 -10.20 -17.00
N SER A 144 3.16 -9.41 -16.39
CA SER A 144 2.27 -9.79 -15.30
C SER A 144 0.84 -10.15 -15.73
N VAL A 145 0.51 -10.12 -17.03
CA VAL A 145 -0.88 -10.26 -17.52
C VAL A 145 -1.51 -11.59 -17.11
N GLN A 146 -0.75 -12.68 -17.13
CA GLN A 146 -1.24 -14.00 -16.72
C GLN A 146 -1.74 -13.96 -15.27
N ARG A 147 -0.91 -13.42 -14.36
CA ARG A 147 -1.23 -13.33 -12.95
C ARG A 147 -2.44 -12.42 -12.70
N LEU A 148 -2.54 -11.30 -13.41
CA LEU A 148 -3.69 -10.39 -13.30
C LEU A 148 -4.98 -11.07 -13.77
N PHE A 149 -4.93 -11.79 -14.89
CA PHE A 149 -6.05 -12.56 -15.42
C PHE A 149 -6.52 -13.63 -14.43
N GLU A 150 -5.59 -14.49 -14.00
CA GLU A 150 -5.87 -15.58 -13.07
C GLU A 150 -6.43 -15.04 -11.75
N ASN A 151 -5.84 -13.97 -11.21
CA ASN A 151 -6.37 -13.31 -10.02
C ASN A 151 -7.82 -12.86 -10.24
N GLU A 152 -8.10 -12.12 -11.31
CA GLU A 152 -9.44 -11.57 -11.54
C GLU A 152 -10.48 -12.69 -11.73
N VAL A 153 -10.14 -13.73 -12.50
CA VAL A 153 -11.00 -14.91 -12.69
C VAL A 153 -11.23 -15.64 -11.37
N TYR A 154 -10.17 -16.03 -10.64
CA TYR A 154 -10.31 -16.80 -9.41
C TYR A 154 -11.04 -16.05 -8.30
N ARG A 155 -10.89 -14.73 -8.22
CA ARG A 155 -11.61 -13.91 -7.25
C ARG A 155 -13.09 -13.82 -7.63
N LEU A 156 -13.40 -13.48 -8.88
CA LEU A 156 -14.79 -13.32 -9.31
C LEU A 156 -15.54 -14.64 -9.54
N MET A 157 -14.85 -15.77 -9.59
CA MET A 157 -15.46 -17.10 -9.80
C MET A 157 -16.54 -17.40 -8.75
N TYR A 158 -16.30 -17.03 -7.49
CA TYR A 158 -17.15 -17.37 -6.36
C TYR A 158 -17.80 -16.15 -5.68
N LEU A 159 -17.37 -14.93 -5.99
CA LEU A 159 -17.97 -13.72 -5.42
C LEU A 159 -19.37 -13.50 -6.01
N ASN A 160 -20.38 -13.45 -5.13
CA ASN A 160 -21.75 -13.15 -5.51
C ASN A 160 -22.33 -12.12 -4.53
N HIS A 161 -22.32 -10.86 -4.92
CA HIS A 161 -22.82 -9.76 -4.09
C HIS A 161 -23.48 -8.67 -4.94
N PRO A 162 -24.60 -8.06 -4.51
CA PRO A 162 -25.31 -7.04 -5.27
C PRO A 162 -24.47 -5.80 -5.66
N HIS A 163 -23.36 -5.56 -4.98
CA HIS A 163 -22.47 -4.41 -5.22
C HIS A 163 -21.08 -4.80 -5.76
N ILE A 164 -20.94 -6.01 -6.31
CA ILE A 164 -19.73 -6.49 -7.00
C ILE A 164 -20.10 -6.87 -8.44
N VAL A 165 -19.20 -6.64 -9.39
CA VAL A 165 -19.35 -7.04 -10.80
C VAL A 165 -19.54 -8.56 -10.88
N ARG A 166 -20.48 -9.04 -11.70
CA ARG A 166 -20.68 -10.47 -11.92
C ARG A 166 -19.83 -10.95 -13.10
N LEU A 167 -18.93 -11.91 -12.86
CA LEU A 167 -18.30 -12.70 -13.91
C LEU A 167 -19.34 -13.64 -14.53
N ARG A 168 -19.48 -13.58 -15.85
CA ARG A 168 -20.40 -14.38 -16.64
C ARG A 168 -19.69 -15.53 -17.34
N GLY A 169 -18.43 -15.33 -17.72
CA GLY A 169 -17.58 -16.36 -18.32
C GLY A 169 -16.16 -15.84 -18.52
N TYR A 170 -15.27 -16.70 -19.00
CA TYR A 170 -13.88 -16.33 -19.28
C TYR A 170 -13.35 -17.06 -20.50
N CYS A 171 -12.32 -16.51 -21.15
CA CYS A 171 -11.61 -17.17 -22.24
C CYS A 171 -10.12 -17.20 -21.95
N TYR A 172 -9.54 -18.39 -22.13
CA TYR A 172 -8.10 -18.63 -22.11
C TYR A 172 -7.76 -19.61 -23.23
N GLU A 173 -7.22 -19.09 -24.32
CA GLU A 173 -6.86 -19.87 -25.51
C GLU A 173 -5.50 -19.43 -26.05
N THR A 174 -4.66 -20.41 -26.38
CA THR A 174 -3.37 -20.17 -27.03
C THR A 174 -3.50 -20.52 -28.51
N GLN A 175 -3.08 -19.61 -29.37
CA GLN A 175 -3.03 -19.77 -30.83
C GLN A 175 -1.59 -19.66 -31.32
N TYR A 176 -1.20 -20.54 -32.22
CA TYR A 176 0.08 -20.44 -32.94
C TYR A 176 -0.19 -19.75 -34.27
N VAL A 177 0.36 -18.55 -34.46
CA VAL A 177 0.18 -17.76 -35.68
C VAL A 177 1.52 -17.50 -36.34
N CYS A 178 1.54 -17.51 -37.67
CA CYS A 178 2.70 -17.08 -38.43
C CYS A 178 2.67 -15.55 -38.54
N VAL A 179 3.68 -14.89 -37.97
CA VAL A 179 3.82 -13.42 -37.97
C VAL A 179 5.17 -13.02 -38.55
N GLU A 180 5.21 -11.88 -39.22
CA GLU A 180 6.47 -11.30 -39.66
C GLU A 180 7.17 -10.61 -38.49
N HIS A 181 8.41 -11.02 -38.21
CA HIS A 181 9.27 -10.38 -37.23
C HIS A 181 10.63 -10.09 -37.88
N ASN A 182 10.99 -8.81 -37.99
CA ASN A 182 12.23 -8.35 -38.64
C ASN A 182 12.43 -8.91 -40.06
N GLY A 183 11.36 -8.93 -40.88
CA GLY A 183 11.41 -9.42 -42.26
C GLY A 183 11.43 -10.94 -42.42
N THR A 184 11.31 -11.71 -41.33
CA THR A 184 11.25 -13.18 -41.35
C THR A 184 9.92 -13.65 -40.78
N LEU A 185 9.29 -14.64 -41.43
CA LEU A 185 8.11 -15.30 -40.89
C LEU A 185 8.49 -16.23 -39.74
N VAL A 186 7.93 -15.99 -38.56
CA VAL A 186 8.11 -16.82 -37.37
C VAL A 186 6.76 -17.31 -36.87
N PHE A 187 6.72 -18.52 -36.32
CA PHE A 187 5.56 -18.96 -35.56
C PHE A 187 5.62 -18.33 -34.17
N ALA A 188 4.67 -17.46 -33.87
CA ALA A 188 4.50 -16.86 -32.56
C ALA A 188 3.34 -17.52 -31.82
N GLU A 189 3.52 -17.69 -30.53
CA GLU A 189 2.47 -18.09 -29.61
C GLU A 189 1.72 -16.85 -29.13
N ILE A 190 0.41 -16.80 -29.35
CA ILE A 190 -0.47 -15.73 -28.87
C ILE A 190 -1.48 -16.34 -27.90
N SER A 191 -1.42 -15.91 -26.65
CA SER A 191 -2.40 -16.29 -25.64
C SER A 191 -3.47 -15.22 -25.49
N GLU A 192 -4.70 -15.58 -25.84
CA GLU A 192 -5.90 -14.76 -25.72
C GLU A 192 -6.51 -14.93 -24.32
N ARG A 193 -6.68 -13.81 -23.61
CA ARG A 193 -7.18 -13.75 -22.23
C ARG A 193 -8.31 -12.74 -22.14
N LEU A 194 -9.53 -13.22 -21.92
CA LEU A 194 -10.71 -12.36 -21.88
C LEU A 194 -11.60 -12.68 -20.68
N LEU A 195 -12.14 -11.64 -20.05
CA LEU A 195 -13.19 -11.75 -19.05
C LEU A 195 -14.52 -11.30 -19.64
N CYS A 196 -15.57 -12.07 -19.40
CA CYS A 196 -16.93 -11.73 -19.78
C CYS A 196 -17.69 -11.35 -18.52
N LEU A 197 -17.97 -10.07 -18.37
CA LEU A 197 -18.57 -9.47 -17.19
C LEU A 197 -19.98 -9.00 -17.53
N GLN A 198 -20.86 -8.96 -16.53
CA GLN A 198 -22.16 -8.31 -16.72
C GLN A 198 -21.97 -6.86 -17.18
N TYR A 199 -22.74 -6.46 -18.20
CA TYR A 199 -22.72 -5.09 -18.69
C TYR A 199 -23.50 -4.15 -17.76
N TYR A 200 -22.92 -2.99 -17.47
CA TYR A 200 -23.52 -1.95 -16.64
C TYR A 200 -23.61 -0.65 -17.44
N PRO A 201 -24.80 -0.24 -17.90
CA PRO A 201 -24.96 0.76 -18.95
C PRO A 201 -24.68 2.20 -18.50
N LYS A 202 -24.68 2.48 -17.19
CA LYS A 202 -24.33 3.81 -16.66
C LYS A 202 -22.83 4.05 -16.58
N GLY A 203 -21.99 3.08 -16.90
CA GLY A 203 -20.54 3.24 -16.93
C GLY A 203 -19.94 3.42 -15.53
N SER A 204 -18.78 4.07 -15.46
CA SER A 204 -18.04 4.25 -14.21
C SER A 204 -18.43 5.52 -13.45
N LEU A 205 -18.31 5.47 -12.12
CA LEU A 205 -18.53 6.59 -11.21
C LEU A 205 -17.62 7.79 -11.54
N ALA A 206 -16.42 7.55 -12.09
CA ALA A 206 -15.51 8.60 -12.54
C ALA A 206 -16.16 9.60 -13.52
N GLY A 207 -17.11 9.15 -14.35
CA GLY A 207 -17.85 10.01 -15.27
C GLY A 207 -18.88 10.93 -14.61
N TYR A 208 -19.15 10.75 -13.31
CA TYR A 208 -20.19 11.48 -12.56
C TYR A 208 -19.64 12.34 -11.42
N ILE A 209 -18.32 12.47 -11.30
CA ILE A 209 -17.66 13.19 -10.19
C ILE A 209 -16.67 14.26 -10.67
N SER A 210 -16.62 14.54 -11.98
CA SER A 210 -15.63 15.44 -12.60
C SER A 210 -15.90 16.93 -12.39
N ASP A 211 -17.12 17.32 -12.02
CA ASP A 211 -17.43 18.65 -11.52
C ASP A 211 -18.33 18.56 -10.27
N GLU A 212 -18.26 19.57 -9.42
CA GLU A 212 -19.20 19.67 -8.29
C GLU A 212 -20.63 19.60 -8.83
N SER A 213 -20.93 20.29 -9.94
CA SER A 213 -22.22 20.38 -10.64
C SER A 213 -22.75 19.11 -11.34
N SER A 214 -22.10 17.96 -11.18
CA SER A 214 -22.24 16.71 -11.97
C SER A 214 -23.60 16.01 -11.97
N GLY A 215 -24.65 16.67 -11.50
CA GLY A 215 -26.03 16.24 -11.66
C GLY A 215 -26.48 15.13 -10.70
N LEU A 216 -25.56 14.44 -10.00
CA LEU A 216 -25.96 13.45 -9.00
C LEU A 216 -26.58 14.11 -7.77
N LYS A 217 -27.84 13.75 -7.51
CA LYS A 217 -28.55 14.07 -6.27
C LYS A 217 -27.83 13.43 -5.09
N TRP A 218 -27.92 14.08 -3.93
CA TRP A 218 -27.32 13.58 -2.69
C TRP A 218 -27.72 12.15 -2.35
N ASP A 219 -29.01 11.80 -2.47
CA ASP A 219 -29.48 10.45 -2.13
C ASP A 219 -28.80 9.37 -3.00
N THR A 220 -28.56 9.69 -4.28
CA THR A 220 -27.80 8.80 -5.18
C THR A 220 -26.34 8.66 -4.73
N ARG A 221 -25.68 9.78 -4.38
CA ARG A 221 -24.30 9.77 -3.86
C ARG A 221 -24.20 8.96 -2.56
N TYR A 222 -25.13 9.15 -1.64
CA TYR A 222 -25.21 8.41 -0.39
C TYR A 222 -25.40 6.90 -0.64
N ASN A 223 -26.33 6.52 -1.51
CA ASN A 223 -26.57 5.11 -1.85
C ASN A 223 -25.36 4.45 -2.53
N ILE A 224 -24.60 5.20 -3.32
CA ILE A 224 -23.33 4.73 -3.90
C ILE A 224 -22.32 4.45 -2.77
N ILE A 225 -22.12 5.40 -1.86
CA ILE A 225 -21.20 5.23 -0.70
C ILE A 225 -21.60 4.00 0.12
N VAL A 226 -22.88 3.88 0.48
CA VAL A 226 -23.42 2.75 1.24
C VAL A 226 -23.20 1.42 0.51
N GLY A 227 -23.46 1.37 -0.80
CA GLY A 227 -23.26 0.17 -1.61
C GLY A 227 -21.80 -0.28 -1.65
N ILE A 228 -20.85 0.65 -1.76
CA ILE A 228 -19.41 0.34 -1.72
C ILE A 228 -19.03 -0.20 -0.33
N CYS A 229 -19.54 0.40 0.76
CA CYS A 229 -19.28 -0.09 2.11
C CYS A 229 -19.79 -1.53 2.32
N TYR A 230 -20.99 -1.87 1.82
CA TYR A 230 -21.49 -3.24 1.90
C TYR A 230 -20.67 -4.22 1.08
N ALA A 231 -20.25 -3.83 -0.14
CA ALA A 231 -19.36 -4.67 -0.94
C ALA A 231 -18.03 -4.94 -0.24
N LEU A 232 -17.43 -3.91 0.37
CA LEU A 232 -16.19 -4.07 1.10
C LEU A 232 -16.37 -4.89 2.38
N LYS A 233 -17.48 -4.73 3.10
CA LYS A 233 -17.80 -5.59 4.25
C LYS A 233 -17.86 -7.05 3.83
N TYR A 234 -18.57 -7.35 2.74
CA TYR A 234 -18.62 -8.70 2.18
C TYR A 234 -17.19 -9.22 1.87
N LEU A 235 -16.39 -8.44 1.15
CA LEU A 235 -15.02 -8.83 0.79
C LEU A 235 -14.10 -9.03 2.00
N HIS A 236 -14.17 -8.16 3.00
CA HIS A 236 -13.22 -8.15 4.12
C HIS A 236 -13.63 -9.02 5.30
N GLU A 237 -14.93 -9.24 5.52
CA GLU A 237 -15.44 -9.85 6.76
C GLU A 237 -16.28 -11.11 6.53
N GLU A 238 -16.84 -11.32 5.33
CA GLU A 238 -17.83 -12.39 5.09
C GLU A 238 -17.30 -13.56 4.24
N ASN A 239 -16.02 -13.51 3.86
CA ASN A 239 -15.32 -14.60 3.18
C ASN A 239 -14.36 -15.31 4.15
N ASP A 240 -14.06 -16.59 3.90
CA ASP A 240 -13.12 -17.40 4.71
C ASP A 240 -11.78 -16.70 4.94
N LYS A 241 -11.33 -15.98 3.90
CA LYS A 241 -10.16 -15.09 3.95
C LYS A 241 -10.55 -13.72 3.41
N PRO A 242 -10.17 -12.62 4.08
CA PRO A 242 -10.39 -11.28 3.56
C PRO A 242 -9.83 -11.11 2.14
N VAL A 243 -10.67 -10.62 1.23
CA VAL A 243 -10.31 -10.26 -0.14
C VAL A 243 -10.03 -8.77 -0.21
N LEU A 244 -8.77 -8.41 -0.42
CA LEU A 244 -8.33 -7.03 -0.61
C LEU A 244 -8.42 -6.66 -2.08
N HIS A 245 -9.05 -5.54 -2.42
CA HIS A 245 -9.20 -5.09 -3.80
C HIS A 245 -7.93 -4.44 -4.36
N MET A 246 -7.24 -3.63 -3.54
CA MET A 246 -5.95 -2.96 -3.83
C MET A 246 -5.95 -1.85 -4.89
N ASP A 247 -6.95 -1.77 -5.77
CA ASP A 247 -7.08 -0.67 -6.75
C ASP A 247 -8.48 -0.04 -6.75
N LEU A 248 -9.01 0.26 -5.57
CA LEU A 248 -10.28 0.98 -5.47
C LEU A 248 -10.10 2.43 -5.92
N LYS A 249 -10.91 2.81 -6.90
CA LYS A 249 -11.02 4.16 -7.45
C LYS A 249 -12.38 4.30 -8.15
N PRO A 250 -12.88 5.52 -8.38
CA PRO A 250 -14.14 5.75 -9.08
C PRO A 250 -14.23 5.14 -10.48
N ALA A 251 -13.10 5.00 -11.19
CA ALA A 251 -13.07 4.30 -12.48
C ALA A 251 -13.38 2.80 -12.36
N ASN A 252 -13.15 2.20 -11.18
CA ASN A 252 -13.40 0.80 -10.84
C ASN A 252 -14.71 0.61 -10.05
N ILE A 253 -15.57 1.64 -10.00
CA ILE A 253 -16.94 1.55 -9.49
C ILE A 253 -17.89 1.75 -10.66
N LEU A 254 -18.49 0.68 -11.16
CA LEU A 254 -19.53 0.76 -12.19
C LEU A 254 -20.90 1.05 -11.59
N LEU A 255 -21.81 1.54 -12.41
CA LEU A 255 -23.18 1.88 -12.01
C LEU A 255 -24.19 1.08 -12.84
N ASP A 256 -25.11 0.41 -12.15
CA ASP A 256 -26.24 -0.25 -12.82
C ASP A 256 -27.36 0.74 -13.20
N ASP A 257 -28.42 0.25 -13.84
CA ASP A 257 -29.56 1.06 -14.27
C ASP A 257 -30.22 1.88 -13.15
N ALA A 258 -30.14 1.36 -11.91
CA ALA A 258 -30.66 2.01 -10.71
C ALA A 258 -29.62 2.89 -10.01
N MET A 259 -28.49 3.19 -10.65
CA MET A 259 -27.36 3.95 -10.10
C MET A 259 -26.74 3.32 -8.84
N ARG A 260 -26.83 1.99 -8.69
CA ARG A 260 -26.17 1.27 -7.60
C ARG A 260 -24.75 0.91 -7.99
N ALA A 261 -23.83 1.09 -7.04
CA ALA A 261 -22.41 0.81 -7.21
C ALA A 261 -22.14 -0.70 -7.44
N LYS A 262 -21.17 -1.00 -8.31
CA LYS A 262 -20.60 -2.33 -8.57
C LYS A 262 -19.08 -2.22 -8.60
N ILE A 263 -18.39 -2.81 -7.63
CA ILE A 263 -16.92 -2.88 -7.63
C ILE A 263 -16.46 -3.82 -8.75
N THR A 264 -15.47 -3.40 -9.53
CA THR A 264 -14.87 -4.16 -10.65
C THR A 264 -13.35 -4.05 -10.65
N ASP A 265 -12.69 -4.83 -11.51
CA ASP A 265 -11.22 -4.82 -11.75
C ASP A 265 -10.41 -5.42 -10.58
N PHE A 266 -10.66 -6.71 -10.33
CA PHE A 266 -10.01 -7.48 -9.27
C PHE A 266 -8.62 -8.03 -9.66
N GLY A 267 -7.99 -7.54 -10.73
CA GLY A 267 -6.70 -8.05 -11.19
C GLY A 267 -5.57 -7.92 -10.16
N LEU A 268 -5.64 -6.88 -9.31
CA LEU A 268 -4.69 -6.64 -8.21
C LEU A 268 -5.13 -7.23 -6.87
N ALA A 269 -6.28 -7.91 -6.82
CA ALA A 269 -6.87 -8.35 -5.58
C ALA A 269 -6.06 -9.47 -4.90
N ARG A 270 -5.99 -9.44 -3.57
CA ARG A 270 -5.19 -10.36 -2.75
C ARG A 270 -6.03 -11.00 -1.67
N LEU A 271 -5.78 -12.28 -1.38
CA LEU A 271 -6.30 -12.90 -0.16
C LEU A 271 -5.34 -12.59 0.98
N LEU A 272 -5.88 -12.22 2.13
CA LEU A 272 -5.11 -12.02 3.34
C LEU A 272 -5.34 -13.23 4.25
N ASP A 273 -4.27 -13.87 4.71
CA ASP A 273 -4.38 -14.81 5.82
C ASP A 273 -4.59 -14.02 7.12
N PRO A 274 -5.61 -14.33 7.94
CA PRO A 274 -5.93 -13.56 9.14
C PRO A 274 -4.76 -13.38 10.12
N GLN A 275 -3.80 -14.30 10.13
CA GLN A 275 -2.61 -14.25 10.98
C GLN A 275 -1.43 -13.49 10.37
N GLN A 276 -1.47 -13.11 9.08
CA GLN A 276 -0.31 -12.56 8.38
C GLN A 276 -0.53 -11.14 7.90
N THR A 277 0.49 -10.30 8.08
CA THR A 277 0.58 -9.01 7.39
C THR A 277 1.43 -9.18 6.14
N ILE A 278 0.84 -8.93 4.97
CA ILE A 278 1.58 -9.00 3.71
C ILE A 278 2.43 -7.73 3.57
N ILE A 279 3.75 -7.91 3.50
CA ILE A 279 4.70 -6.89 3.03
C ILE A 279 5.06 -7.27 1.60
N THR A 280 4.81 -6.37 0.66
CA THR A 280 5.09 -6.61 -0.76
C THR A 280 6.07 -5.59 -1.31
N SER A 281 6.94 -6.04 -2.21
CA SER A 281 7.87 -5.17 -2.95
C SER A 281 7.17 -4.38 -4.06
N SER A 282 6.05 -4.88 -4.61
CA SER A 282 5.32 -4.19 -5.67
C SER A 282 4.37 -3.11 -5.13
N ARG A 283 4.27 -2.00 -5.87
CA ARG A 283 3.43 -0.83 -5.56
C ARG A 283 2.37 -0.63 -6.63
N ASP A 284 1.65 -1.70 -6.92
CA ASP A 284 0.62 -1.72 -7.94
C ASP A 284 -0.66 -1.09 -7.39
N GLY A 285 -1.20 -0.09 -8.08
CA GLY A 285 -2.41 0.64 -7.68
C GLY A 285 -2.43 2.06 -8.23
N THR A 286 -3.50 2.79 -7.97
CA THR A 286 -3.67 4.16 -8.48
C THR A 286 -3.29 5.21 -7.45
N LEU A 287 -2.31 6.05 -7.79
CA LEU A 287 -1.87 7.18 -6.95
C LEU A 287 -3.04 8.10 -6.57
N GLY A 288 -3.03 8.58 -5.33
CA GLY A 288 -4.12 9.34 -4.73
C GLY A 288 -5.19 8.49 -4.04
N TYR A 289 -5.26 7.19 -4.31
CA TYR A 289 -6.12 6.25 -3.57
C TYR A 289 -5.33 5.20 -2.77
N MET A 290 -4.02 5.10 -3.00
CA MET A 290 -3.16 4.16 -2.28
C MET A 290 -2.84 4.66 -0.87
N ALA A 291 -2.99 3.78 0.11
CA ALA A 291 -2.71 4.08 1.51
C ALA A 291 -1.21 4.40 1.74
N PRO A 292 -0.88 5.34 2.65
CA PRO A 292 0.51 5.74 2.90
C PRO A 292 1.40 4.58 3.32
N GLU A 293 0.95 3.68 4.17
CA GLU A 293 1.73 2.53 4.62
C GLU A 293 1.99 1.52 3.50
N TYR A 294 1.09 1.47 2.50
CA TYR A 294 1.30 0.67 1.30
C TYR A 294 2.36 1.33 0.41
N LEU A 295 2.27 2.65 0.18
CA LEU A 295 3.25 3.39 -0.63
C LEU A 295 4.67 3.35 -0.05
N HIS A 296 4.84 3.61 1.24
CA HIS A 296 6.16 3.70 1.85
C HIS A 296 6.73 2.34 2.23
N GLY A 297 5.91 1.48 2.86
CA GLY A 297 6.37 0.24 3.49
C GLY A 297 5.86 -1.04 2.84
N GLY A 298 4.90 -0.96 1.92
CA GLY A 298 4.36 -2.13 1.21
C GLY A 298 3.47 -2.97 2.05
N LYS A 299 3.00 -2.39 3.14
CA LYS A 299 2.14 -3.05 4.10
C LYS A 299 0.73 -3.05 3.56
N VAL A 300 0.20 -4.24 3.32
CA VAL A 300 -1.13 -4.44 2.75
C VAL A 300 -2.03 -5.04 3.81
N THR A 301 -3.18 -4.40 4.04
CA THR A 301 -4.23 -4.87 4.96
C THR A 301 -5.61 -4.45 4.48
N THR A 302 -6.68 -4.92 5.14
CA THR A 302 -8.05 -4.41 4.92
C THR A 302 -8.12 -2.89 5.03
N LYS A 303 -7.34 -2.30 5.95
CA LYS A 303 -7.24 -0.84 6.13
C LYS A 303 -6.66 -0.10 4.92
N SER A 304 -5.98 -0.78 4.01
CA SER A 304 -5.47 -0.17 2.77
C SER A 304 -6.63 0.17 1.83
N ASP A 305 -7.58 -0.75 1.64
CA ASP A 305 -8.82 -0.49 0.90
C ASP A 305 -9.72 0.54 1.60
N ILE A 306 -9.72 0.58 2.94
CA ILE A 306 -10.45 1.61 3.70
C ILE A 306 -9.92 3.02 3.40
N PHE A 307 -8.61 3.18 3.22
CA PHE A 307 -8.05 4.46 2.80
C PHE A 307 -8.56 4.88 1.42
N SER A 308 -8.55 3.95 0.45
CA SER A 308 -9.08 4.19 -0.90
C SER A 308 -10.57 4.55 -0.87
N LEU A 309 -11.36 3.85 -0.05
CA LEU A 309 -12.76 4.19 0.20
C LEU A 309 -12.92 5.61 0.74
N GLY A 310 -12.10 6.03 1.71
CA GLY A 310 -12.13 7.38 2.25
C GLY A 310 -11.93 8.45 1.18
N ALA A 311 -10.92 8.27 0.32
CA ALA A 311 -10.67 9.16 -0.81
C ALA A 311 -11.87 9.20 -1.78
N ILE A 312 -12.47 8.05 -2.09
CA ILE A 312 -13.68 7.96 -2.93
C ILE A 312 -14.87 8.68 -2.27
N ILE A 313 -15.10 8.50 -0.97
CA ILE A 313 -16.19 9.17 -0.25
C ILE A 313 -16.05 10.68 -0.36
N LEU A 314 -14.84 11.20 -0.10
CA LEU A 314 -14.57 12.64 -0.17
C LEU A 314 -14.77 13.16 -1.59
N GLU A 315 -14.24 12.48 -2.60
CA GLU A 315 -14.39 12.86 -4.01
C GLU A 315 -15.86 12.75 -4.49
N VAL A 316 -16.64 11.79 -4.01
CA VAL A 316 -18.08 11.71 -4.28
C VAL A 316 -18.83 12.89 -3.66
N ILE A 317 -18.36 13.46 -2.55
CA ILE A 317 -19.01 14.60 -1.89
C ILE A 317 -18.62 15.93 -2.54
N THR A 318 -17.37 16.08 -2.98
CA THR A 318 -16.79 17.37 -3.41
C THR A 318 -16.44 17.44 -4.89
N GLY A 319 -16.49 16.34 -5.64
CA GLY A 319 -16.01 16.28 -7.01
C GLY A 319 -14.49 16.47 -7.17
N HIS A 320 -13.73 16.53 -6.07
CA HIS A 320 -12.28 16.66 -6.11
C HIS A 320 -11.61 15.95 -4.92
N LYS A 321 -10.32 15.67 -5.05
CA LYS A 321 -9.55 14.94 -4.03
C LYS A 321 -8.82 15.84 -3.04
N ASP A 322 -8.92 17.15 -3.17
CA ASP A 322 -8.31 18.06 -2.21
C ASP A 322 -9.16 18.19 -0.94
N TYR A 323 -8.76 17.48 0.10
CA TYR A 323 -9.36 17.54 1.43
C TYR A 323 -8.34 17.95 2.51
N THR A 324 -7.23 18.59 2.10
CA THR A 324 -6.11 18.93 3.00
C THR A 324 -6.32 20.23 3.77
N SER A 325 -7.24 21.08 3.33
CA SER A 325 -7.54 22.36 3.97
C SER A 325 -8.20 22.18 5.34
N GLU A 326 -7.77 22.94 6.34
CA GLU A 326 -8.41 23.00 7.67
C GLU A 326 -9.88 23.46 7.60
N ARG A 327 -10.24 24.25 6.58
CA ARG A 327 -11.62 24.73 6.36
C ARG A 327 -12.42 23.85 5.41
N PHE A 328 -11.87 22.70 5.00
CA PHE A 328 -12.48 21.80 4.02
C PHE A 328 -13.93 21.45 4.38
N MET A 329 -14.18 21.10 5.65
CA MET A 329 -15.51 20.72 6.11
C MET A 329 -16.50 21.89 6.01
N GLU A 330 -16.13 23.07 6.53
CA GLU A 330 -16.99 24.25 6.51
C GLU A 330 -17.35 24.65 5.07
N LEU A 331 -16.33 24.78 4.21
CA LEU A 331 -16.50 25.17 2.81
C LEU A 331 -17.37 24.16 2.04
N THR A 332 -17.17 22.87 2.27
CA THR A 332 -17.96 21.82 1.62
C THR A 332 -19.42 21.90 2.06
N LEU A 333 -19.69 22.06 3.36
CA LEU A 333 -21.06 22.17 3.86
C LEU A 333 -21.76 23.44 3.36
N ASP A 334 -21.06 24.57 3.28
CA ASP A 334 -21.60 25.82 2.73
C ASP A 334 -21.97 25.70 1.25
N ARG A 335 -21.13 25.02 0.46
CA ARG A 335 -21.45 24.68 -0.94
C ARG A 335 -22.72 23.83 -1.01
N TRP A 336 -22.83 22.78 -0.18
CA TRP A 336 -24.02 21.92 -0.16
C TRP A 336 -25.30 22.64 0.29
N ARG A 337 -25.21 23.58 1.25
CA ARG A 337 -26.33 24.45 1.63
C ARG A 337 -26.79 25.33 0.47
N SER A 338 -25.83 25.90 -0.26
CA SER A 338 -26.10 26.81 -1.39
C SER A 338 -26.74 26.10 -2.59
N ARG A 339 -26.48 24.81 -2.76
CA ARG A 339 -26.98 24.02 -3.91
C ARG A 339 -28.42 23.55 -3.79
N ASN A 340 -28.97 23.47 -2.58
CA ASN A 340 -30.34 23.03 -2.39
C ASN A 340 -31.07 23.89 -1.34
N PRO A 341 -31.25 25.21 -1.61
CA PRO A 341 -31.82 26.16 -0.65
C PRO A 341 -33.27 25.83 -0.28
N LEU A 342 -33.97 25.04 -1.11
CA LEU A 342 -35.37 24.67 -0.95
C LEU A 342 -35.57 23.36 -0.16
N ASN A 343 -34.57 22.48 -0.10
CA ASN A 343 -34.70 21.18 0.58
C ASN A 343 -34.22 21.29 2.04
N LYS A 344 -35.08 21.85 2.90
CA LYS A 344 -34.85 22.00 4.35
C LYS A 344 -35.21 20.72 5.13
N SER A 345 -35.05 19.52 4.56
CA SER A 345 -35.35 18.31 5.34
C SER A 345 -34.44 18.31 6.57
N PRO A 346 -34.99 18.26 7.80
CA PRO A 346 -34.20 18.24 9.02
C PRO A 346 -33.36 16.96 9.03
N GLY A 347 -32.09 17.05 8.64
CA GLY A 347 -31.19 15.89 8.53
C GLY A 347 -30.33 15.81 7.27
N TYR A 348 -30.59 16.62 6.24
CA TYR A 348 -29.80 16.62 5.01
C TYR A 348 -28.31 16.96 5.24
N ILE A 349 -28.04 18.14 5.80
CA ILE A 349 -26.68 18.60 6.12
C ILE A 349 -25.99 17.71 7.16
N PRO A 350 -26.65 17.26 8.24
CA PRO A 350 -26.06 16.29 9.17
C PRO A 350 -25.60 14.98 8.50
N LYS A 351 -26.36 14.42 7.55
CA LYS A 351 -25.95 13.22 6.81
C LYS A 351 -24.70 13.48 5.96
N ILE A 352 -24.63 14.64 5.28
CA ILE A 352 -23.45 15.04 4.50
C ILE A 352 -22.23 15.19 5.40
N ARG A 353 -22.38 15.95 6.50
CA ARG A 353 -21.34 16.13 7.52
C ARG A 353 -20.80 14.79 8.00
N ARG A 354 -21.69 13.86 8.34
CA ARG A 354 -21.31 12.51 8.78
C ARG A 354 -20.50 11.76 7.72
N CYS A 355 -20.89 11.81 6.44
CA CYS A 355 -20.12 11.17 5.39
C CYS A 355 -18.73 11.82 5.20
N ILE A 356 -18.62 13.15 5.37
CA ILE A 356 -17.32 13.85 5.36
C ILE A 356 -16.44 13.36 6.52
N GLU A 357 -16.98 13.32 7.73
CA GLU A 357 -16.28 12.85 8.94
C GLU A 357 -15.80 11.40 8.78
N ILE A 358 -16.66 10.54 8.25
CA ILE A 358 -16.31 9.15 7.91
C ILE A 358 -15.18 9.10 6.87
N GLY A 359 -15.29 9.88 5.78
CA GLY A 359 -14.26 9.96 4.75
C GLY A 359 -12.91 10.39 5.30
N LEU A 360 -12.90 11.42 6.16
CA LEU A 360 -11.69 11.91 6.85
C LEU A 360 -11.10 10.85 7.80
N ALA A 361 -11.94 10.13 8.56
CA ALA A 361 -11.49 9.03 9.42
C ALA A 361 -10.88 7.87 8.61
N CYS A 362 -11.42 7.58 7.43
CA CYS A 362 -10.90 6.56 6.51
C CYS A 362 -9.53 6.93 5.93
N VAL A 363 -9.28 8.20 5.61
CA VAL A 363 -7.98 8.67 5.06
C VAL A 363 -6.94 8.99 6.14
N ASN A 364 -7.17 8.58 7.40
CA ASN A 364 -6.21 8.78 8.48
C ASN A 364 -4.83 8.17 8.10
N PRO A 365 -3.71 8.92 8.21
CA PRO A 365 -2.38 8.39 7.92
C PRO A 365 -2.06 7.13 8.71
N GLU A 366 -2.49 7.07 9.98
CA GLU A 366 -2.33 5.91 10.84
C GLU A 366 -3.44 4.87 10.59
N ARG A 367 -3.07 3.73 10.01
CA ARG A 367 -4.02 2.64 9.68
C ARG A 367 -4.87 2.15 10.86
N LYS A 368 -4.34 2.24 12.09
CA LYS A 368 -5.06 1.85 13.32
C LYS A 368 -6.20 2.80 13.64
N GLY A 369 -6.09 4.07 13.24
CA GLY A 369 -7.14 5.08 13.41
C GLY A 369 -8.31 4.93 12.43
N ARG A 370 -8.14 4.19 11.34
CA ARG A 370 -9.20 3.99 10.33
C ARG A 370 -10.30 3.06 10.86
N PRO A 371 -11.59 3.30 10.56
CA PRO A 371 -12.67 2.36 10.89
C PRO A 371 -12.55 1.02 10.13
N THR A 372 -13.20 -0.03 10.62
CA THR A 372 -13.47 -1.27 9.87
C THR A 372 -14.72 -1.12 9.01
N THR A 373 -14.96 -2.03 8.07
CA THR A 373 -16.18 -2.04 7.25
C THR A 373 -17.45 -2.21 8.09
N GLY A 374 -17.43 -3.08 9.10
CA GLY A 374 -18.54 -3.24 10.03
C GLY A 374 -18.82 -1.97 10.86
N GLU A 375 -17.78 -1.26 11.30
CA GLU A 375 -17.92 0.04 11.97
C GLU A 375 -18.50 1.11 11.02
N LEU A 376 -18.05 1.14 9.77
CA LEU A 376 -18.52 2.08 8.74
C LEU A 376 -20.01 1.98 8.49
N ILE A 377 -20.56 0.75 8.39
CA ILE A 377 -21.99 0.54 8.23
C ILE A 377 -22.77 1.12 9.43
N LYS A 378 -22.32 0.84 10.66
CA LYS A 378 -22.96 1.37 11.88
C LYS A 378 -22.87 2.90 11.95
N LEU A 379 -21.73 3.49 11.57
CA LEU A 379 -21.56 4.95 11.49
C LEU A 379 -22.56 5.56 10.49
N LEU A 380 -22.65 5.01 9.27
CA LEU A 380 -23.56 5.51 8.23
C LEU A 380 -25.03 5.49 8.67
N GLU A 381 -25.44 4.42 9.36
CA GLU A 381 -26.78 4.25 9.91
C GLU A 381 -27.04 5.09 11.18
N GLY A 382 -26.00 5.71 11.75
CA GLY A 382 -26.09 6.48 12.98
C GLY A 382 -26.26 5.63 14.25
N ARG A 383 -25.86 4.35 14.19
CA ARG A 383 -25.85 3.41 15.33
C ARG A 383 -24.55 3.44 16.12
N LEU A 384 -23.57 4.22 15.67
CA LEU A 384 -22.24 4.37 16.26
C LEU A 384 -21.73 5.78 15.91
N THR A 385 -20.84 6.31 16.74
CA THR A 385 -20.13 7.58 16.55
C THR A 385 -18.62 7.36 16.46
N LEU A 386 -17.91 8.31 15.86
CA LEU A 386 -16.44 8.23 15.78
C LEU A 386 -15.80 8.33 17.17
N ASP A 387 -16.40 9.06 18.10
CA ASP A 387 -15.92 9.20 19.47
C ASP A 387 -16.02 7.87 20.24
N GLU A 388 -17.12 7.13 20.09
CA GLU A 388 -17.25 5.78 20.67
C GLU A 388 -16.18 4.81 20.12
N ILE A 389 -15.85 4.92 18.83
CA ILE A 389 -14.76 4.13 18.23
C ILE A 389 -13.42 4.54 18.84
N ALA A 390 -13.15 5.84 18.99
CA ALA A 390 -11.92 6.34 19.58
C ALA A 390 -11.74 5.86 21.02
N VAL A 391 -12.78 5.96 21.85
CA VAL A 391 -12.78 5.48 23.25
C VAL A 391 -12.52 3.98 23.30
N SER A 392 -13.21 3.17 22.49
CA SER A 392 -13.02 1.71 22.49
C SER A 392 -11.59 1.28 22.12
N ARG A 393 -10.88 2.10 21.34
CA ARG A 393 -9.48 1.85 20.95
C ARG A 393 -8.46 2.36 21.95
N MET A 394 -8.84 3.28 22.84
CA MET A 394 -8.01 3.70 23.97
C MET A 394 -8.04 2.66 25.10
N GLU A 395 -9.12 1.88 25.22
CA GLU A 395 -9.30 0.83 26.22
C GLU A 395 -8.60 -0.50 25.88
N VAL A 396 -8.08 -0.67 24.66
CA VAL A 396 -7.29 -1.85 24.30
C VAL A 396 -5.82 -1.61 24.67
N GLU A 397 -5.42 -2.07 25.85
CA GLU A 397 -4.00 -2.33 26.11
C GLU A 397 -3.44 -3.26 25.01
N PRO A 398 -2.28 -2.97 24.42
CA PRO A 398 -1.76 -3.77 23.33
C PRO A 398 -1.33 -5.15 23.85
N THR A 399 -2.18 -6.16 23.69
CA THR A 399 -1.77 -7.56 23.77
C THR A 399 -0.66 -7.80 22.76
N TYR A 400 0.53 -8.06 23.28
CA TYR A 400 1.74 -8.34 22.52
C TYR A 400 1.57 -9.69 21.80
N PHE A 401 1.38 -9.65 20.48
CA PHE A 401 1.61 -10.82 19.65
C PHE A 401 3.07 -10.76 19.17
N PRO A 402 3.91 -11.77 19.47
CA PRO A 402 5.25 -11.83 18.93
C PRO A 402 5.19 -11.96 17.39
N PRO A 403 6.13 -11.33 16.65
CA PRO A 403 6.17 -11.43 15.19
C PRO A 403 6.45 -12.88 14.75
N ASP A 404 5.71 -13.33 13.74
CA ASP A 404 5.95 -14.59 13.04
C ASP A 404 7.24 -14.47 12.20
N LEU A 405 8.29 -15.18 12.64
CA LEU A 405 9.63 -15.19 12.04
C LEU A 405 9.76 -16.23 10.92
N THR A 406 8.70 -16.99 10.60
CA THR A 406 8.73 -18.09 9.62
C THR A 406 9.19 -17.63 8.24
N ALA A 407 8.82 -16.41 7.82
CA ALA A 407 9.26 -15.84 6.55
C ALA A 407 10.77 -15.52 6.49
N ILE A 408 11.40 -15.21 7.63
CA ILE A 408 12.86 -14.98 7.69
C ILE A 408 13.58 -16.32 7.62
N HIS A 409 13.04 -17.35 8.28
CA HIS A 409 13.59 -18.71 8.24
C HIS A 409 13.58 -19.29 6.81
N GLU A 410 12.46 -19.16 6.08
CA GLU A 410 12.34 -19.61 4.68
C GLU A 410 13.31 -18.87 3.73
N ILE A 411 13.59 -17.59 3.99
CA ILE A 411 14.58 -16.82 3.22
C ILE A 411 16.00 -17.33 3.49
N LEU A 412 16.34 -17.60 4.75
CA LEU A 412 17.66 -18.09 5.14
C LEU A 412 17.95 -19.50 4.61
N GLU A 413 16.95 -20.38 4.56
CA GLU A 413 17.06 -21.71 3.93
C GLU A 413 17.25 -21.60 2.41
N LYS A 414 16.54 -20.68 1.76
CA LYS A 414 16.59 -20.51 0.30
C LYS A 414 17.91 -19.93 -0.20
N GLU A 415 18.58 -19.13 0.61
CA GLU A 415 19.88 -18.50 0.30
C GLU A 415 21.10 -19.40 0.60
N ARG A 416 20.91 -20.67 1.01
CA ARG A 416 22.00 -21.63 1.34
C ARG A 416 23.07 -21.04 2.28
N TYR A 417 22.65 -20.50 3.41
CA TYR A 417 23.58 -20.19 4.50
C TYR A 417 24.24 -21.50 4.95
N LYS A 418 25.50 -21.73 4.55
CA LYS A 418 26.28 -22.89 4.97
C LYS A 418 26.87 -22.57 6.33
N GLU A 419 26.55 -23.39 7.32
CA GLU A 419 27.30 -23.47 8.57
C GLU A 419 28.74 -23.87 8.22
N ASP A 420 29.68 -22.97 8.51
CA ASP A 420 31.09 -23.35 8.55
C ASP A 420 31.25 -24.46 9.58
N GLN A 421 31.93 -25.51 9.14
CA GLN A 421 32.17 -26.73 9.89
C GLN A 421 32.88 -26.43 11.21
N GLU A 422 32.43 -27.13 12.26
CA GLU A 422 33.11 -27.33 13.55
C GLU A 422 33.25 -26.09 14.44
N ILE A 423 32.21 -25.82 15.24
CA ILE A 423 32.21 -25.83 16.71
C ILE A 423 30.79 -25.44 17.18
N ALA A 424 30.27 -26.21 18.13
CA ALA A 424 28.94 -26.11 18.74
C ALA A 424 28.35 -24.68 18.87
N SER A 425 27.15 -24.45 18.33
CA SER A 425 26.09 -23.66 18.98
C SER A 425 24.78 -23.69 18.19
N GLU A 426 23.96 -24.72 18.47
CA GLU A 426 22.50 -24.65 18.28
C GLU A 426 21.87 -23.49 19.10
N LEU A 427 22.67 -22.82 19.95
CA LEU A 427 22.37 -21.54 20.60
C LEU A 427 22.32 -20.33 19.65
N SER A 428 22.77 -20.40 18.40
CA SER A 428 23.01 -19.18 17.59
C SER A 428 21.75 -18.52 17.00
N PHE A 429 20.74 -19.27 16.55
CA PHE A 429 19.53 -18.69 15.94
C PHE A 429 18.50 -18.26 16.99
N GLN A 430 18.26 -19.09 18.01
CA GLN A 430 17.38 -18.73 19.13
C GLN A 430 17.92 -17.53 19.91
N MET A 431 19.21 -17.52 20.27
CA MET A 431 19.79 -16.34 20.93
C MET A 431 19.73 -15.11 20.03
N TRP A 432 19.93 -15.22 18.72
CA TRP A 432 19.84 -14.08 17.82
C TRP A 432 18.41 -13.49 17.74
N THR A 433 17.39 -14.35 17.69
CA THR A 433 15.98 -13.92 17.71
C THR A 433 15.56 -13.33 19.07
N GLU A 434 16.02 -13.92 20.18
CA GLU A 434 15.79 -13.41 21.53
C GLU A 434 16.54 -12.09 21.77
N GLN A 435 17.80 -11.98 21.35
CA GLN A 435 18.59 -10.74 21.44
C GLN A 435 17.95 -9.62 20.63
N THR A 436 17.43 -9.92 19.43
CA THR A 436 16.72 -8.94 18.61
C THR A 436 15.38 -8.52 19.24
N ALA A 437 14.65 -9.47 19.84
CA ALA A 437 13.40 -9.19 20.55
C ALA A 437 13.61 -8.38 21.83
N ASP A 438 14.64 -8.70 22.62
CA ASP A 438 15.01 -7.95 23.82
C ASP A 438 15.46 -6.53 23.43
N MET A 439 16.31 -6.39 22.42
CA MET A 439 16.73 -5.10 21.88
C MET A 439 15.52 -4.23 21.47
N LEU A 440 14.59 -4.74 20.66
CA LEU A 440 13.37 -4.00 20.29
C LEU A 440 12.52 -3.63 21.50
N THR A 441 12.50 -4.48 22.54
CA THR A 441 11.83 -4.20 23.81
C THR A 441 12.50 -3.06 24.57
N LYS A 442 13.85 -3.01 24.61
CA LYS A 442 14.60 -1.88 25.21
C LYS A 442 14.31 -0.57 24.50
N ARG A 443 14.33 -0.55 23.16
CA ARG A 443 13.92 0.66 22.41
C ARG A 443 12.53 1.13 22.79
N LYS A 444 11.57 0.21 22.87
CA LYS A 444 10.18 0.53 23.21
C LYS A 444 10.07 1.09 24.64
N ARG A 445 10.77 0.49 25.61
CA ARG A 445 10.83 0.97 27.00
C ARG A 445 11.48 2.35 27.09
N GLY A 446 12.59 2.56 26.38
CA GLY A 446 13.24 3.86 26.29
C GLY A 446 12.33 4.94 25.70
N ASP A 447 11.60 4.64 24.63
CA ASP A 447 10.63 5.56 24.02
C ASP A 447 9.44 5.90 24.93
N VAL A 448 9.04 5.00 25.83
CA VAL A 448 7.99 5.22 26.83
C VAL A 448 8.52 6.09 27.96
N ALA A 449 9.68 5.76 28.53
CA ALA A 449 10.32 6.53 29.59
C ALA A 449 10.67 7.96 29.14
N PHE A 450 11.18 8.11 27.91
CA PHE A 450 11.49 9.41 27.31
C PHE A 450 10.26 10.31 27.24
N ARG A 451 9.10 9.76 26.86
CA ARG A 451 7.83 10.50 26.80
C ARG A 451 7.26 10.82 28.18
N ALA A 452 7.54 9.96 29.17
CA ALA A 452 7.16 10.18 30.55
C ALA A 452 8.07 11.20 31.28
N GLY A 453 9.16 11.65 30.64
CA GLY A 453 10.14 12.55 31.25
C GLY A 453 11.12 11.86 32.20
N ASP A 454 11.12 10.53 32.25
CA ASP A 454 12.09 9.74 33.03
C ASP A 454 13.35 9.51 32.20
N PHE A 455 14.19 10.54 32.15
CA PHE A 455 15.36 10.57 31.25
C PHE A 455 16.45 9.58 31.65
N GLN A 456 16.56 9.20 32.93
CA GLN A 456 17.52 8.21 33.38
C GLN A 456 17.12 6.81 32.92
N VAL A 457 15.85 6.43 33.13
CA VAL A 457 15.34 5.14 32.64
C VAL A 457 15.36 5.08 31.12
N ALA A 458 15.06 6.19 30.44
CA ALA A 458 15.16 6.27 28.99
C ALA A 458 16.61 6.08 28.51
N LEU A 459 17.57 6.71 29.19
CA LEU A 459 18.99 6.60 28.89
C LEU A 459 19.50 5.17 29.02
N ASP A 460 19.16 4.48 30.12
CA ASP A 460 19.60 3.11 30.37
C ASP A 460 19.09 2.16 29.27
N ASN A 461 17.80 2.28 28.92
CA ASN A 461 17.18 1.46 27.87
C ASN A 461 17.73 1.76 26.46
N PHE A 462 18.01 3.02 26.14
CA PHE A 462 18.63 3.36 24.85
C PHE A 462 20.10 2.92 24.78
N THR A 463 20.80 2.88 25.91
CA THR A 463 22.18 2.39 25.97
C THR A 463 22.24 0.89 25.75
N GLU A 464 21.38 0.13 26.43
CA GLU A 464 21.28 -1.32 26.24
C GLU A 464 20.86 -1.70 24.80
N PHE A 465 20.00 -0.88 24.17
CA PHE A 465 19.66 -1.02 22.75
C PHE A 465 20.89 -0.84 21.83
N ILE A 466 21.79 0.08 22.17
CA ILE A 466 22.97 0.38 21.35
C ILE A 466 24.05 -0.68 21.57
N ASP A 467 24.24 -1.11 22.82
CA ASP A 467 25.29 -2.07 23.21
C ASP A 467 25.01 -3.48 22.69
N THR A 468 23.74 -3.82 22.42
CA THR A 468 23.36 -5.08 21.74
C THR A 468 23.82 -5.16 20.27
N GLY A 469 24.33 -4.05 19.69
CA GLY A 469 25.26 -4.07 18.55
C GLY A 469 24.73 -4.52 17.18
N THR A 470 23.47 -4.90 17.06
CA THR A 470 22.90 -5.55 15.85
C THR A 470 22.13 -4.61 14.92
N MET A 471 21.68 -3.43 15.38
CA MET A 471 21.01 -2.42 14.54
C MET A 471 21.41 -0.97 14.88
N ILE A 472 21.64 -0.16 13.84
CA ILE A 472 21.97 1.27 13.97
C ILE A 472 20.71 2.13 13.75
N SER A 473 20.40 3.05 14.68
CA SER A 473 19.21 3.91 14.62
C SER A 473 19.52 5.37 14.96
N LEU A 474 19.51 6.25 13.96
CA LEU A 474 19.74 7.71 14.11
C LEU A 474 18.80 8.34 15.15
N VAL A 475 17.54 7.91 15.20
CA VAL A 475 16.54 8.44 16.12
C VAL A 475 16.84 8.06 17.57
N VAL A 476 17.39 6.86 17.81
CA VAL A 476 17.73 6.42 19.17
C VAL A 476 18.95 7.17 19.68
N TYR A 477 19.98 7.34 18.84
CA TYR A 477 21.13 8.19 19.17
C TYR A 477 20.69 9.65 19.48
N ALA A 478 19.76 10.20 18.71
CA ALA A 478 19.29 11.56 18.93
C ALA A 478 18.48 11.70 20.23
N ARG A 479 17.61 10.74 20.55
CA ARG A 479 16.85 10.74 21.80
C ARG A 479 17.73 10.49 23.02
N ARG A 480 18.75 9.63 22.90
CA ARG A 480 19.72 9.40 23.97
C ARG A 480 20.60 10.63 24.20
N SER A 481 21.04 11.28 23.13
CA SER A 481 21.72 12.59 23.21
C SER A 481 20.86 13.63 23.93
N LEU A 482 19.56 13.70 23.64
CA LEU A 482 18.63 14.55 24.40
C LEU A 482 18.53 14.16 25.88
N CYS A 483 18.46 12.86 26.22
CA CYS A 483 18.51 12.42 27.62
C CYS A 483 19.79 12.90 28.32
N TYR A 484 20.94 12.76 27.67
CA TYR A 484 22.22 13.25 28.19
C TYR A 484 22.18 14.76 28.43
N LEU A 485 21.60 15.55 27.51
CA LEU A 485 21.42 16.99 27.71
C LEU A 485 20.51 17.30 28.90
N MET A 486 19.39 16.60 29.04
CA MET A 486 18.45 16.77 30.16
C MET A 486 19.06 16.36 31.51
N LEU A 487 20.04 15.46 31.51
CA LEU A 487 20.81 15.02 32.68
C LEU A 487 22.13 15.78 32.86
N ASN A 488 22.36 16.85 32.08
CA ASN A 488 23.56 17.71 32.13
C ASN A 488 24.89 16.97 31.83
N GLN A 489 24.85 15.95 30.98
CA GLN A 489 25.99 15.14 30.52
C GLN A 489 26.40 15.52 29.09
N LEU A 490 26.97 16.73 28.93
CA LEU A 490 27.23 17.34 27.61
C LEU A 490 28.21 16.55 26.74
N ASP A 491 29.27 15.98 27.31
CA ASP A 491 30.27 15.23 26.56
C ASP A 491 29.69 13.96 25.92
N ALA A 492 28.81 13.27 26.64
CA ALA A 492 28.14 12.08 26.14
C ALA A 492 27.11 12.42 25.03
N ALA A 493 26.41 13.55 25.17
CA ALA A 493 25.50 14.05 24.14
C ALA A 493 26.25 14.35 22.82
N LEU A 494 27.44 14.97 22.91
CA LEU A 494 28.31 15.27 21.76
C LEU A 494 28.84 14.02 21.07
N GLN A 495 29.15 12.97 21.82
CA GLN A 495 29.59 11.69 21.24
C GLN A 495 28.49 11.04 20.40
N ASP A 496 27.23 11.09 20.86
CA ASP A 496 26.10 10.56 20.11
C ASP A 496 25.82 11.36 18.83
N LEU A 497 26.02 12.69 18.85
CA LEU A 497 25.88 13.53 17.66
C LEU A 497 26.97 13.23 16.61
N LYS A 498 28.23 13.05 17.02
CA LYS A 498 29.30 12.63 16.09
C LYS A 498 28.99 11.28 15.43
N LYS A 499 28.47 10.32 16.20
CA LYS A 499 28.04 9.02 15.65
C LYS A 499 26.92 9.19 14.62
N ILE A 500 25.97 10.09 14.86
CA ILE A 500 24.91 10.43 13.91
C ILE A 500 25.49 10.98 12.60
N GLU A 501 26.47 11.88 12.67
CA GLU A 501 27.15 12.44 11.49
C GLU A 501 27.87 11.37 10.67
N ASP A 502 28.63 10.49 11.34
CA ASP A 502 29.31 9.36 10.70
C ASP A 502 28.33 8.45 9.94
N ILE A 503 27.17 8.17 10.54
CA ILE A 503 26.12 7.36 9.93
C ILE A 503 25.49 8.08 8.73
N ILE A 504 25.19 9.38 8.86
CA ILE A 504 24.64 10.21 7.77
C ILE A 504 25.57 10.22 6.57
N LEU A 505 26.88 10.37 6.81
CA LEU A 505 27.92 10.33 5.78
C LEU A 505 27.98 8.94 5.12
N LYS A 506 28.03 7.88 5.93
CA LYS A 506 28.08 6.48 5.44
C LYS A 506 26.86 6.10 4.61
N TRP A 507 25.68 6.61 4.96
CA TRP A 507 24.41 6.28 4.28
C TRP A 507 24.01 7.29 3.20
N ASN A 508 24.85 8.29 2.91
CA ASN A 508 24.61 9.33 1.89
C ASN A 508 23.25 10.06 2.08
N ILE A 509 22.90 10.38 3.33
CA ILE A 509 21.65 11.06 3.65
C ILE A 509 21.81 12.55 3.36
N LYS A 510 21.11 13.05 2.34
CA LYS A 510 21.30 14.41 1.81
C LYS A 510 20.94 15.57 2.75
N LYS A 511 20.20 15.34 3.85
CA LYS A 511 19.82 16.35 4.86
C LYS A 511 19.14 15.70 6.08
N TRP A 512 19.60 16.02 7.30
CA TRP A 512 18.89 15.70 8.55
C TRP A 512 18.88 16.92 9.51
N PRO A 513 17.91 17.84 9.37
CA PRO A 513 17.91 19.12 10.09
C PRO A 513 17.99 19.00 11.63
N THR A 514 17.55 17.86 12.16
CA THR A 514 17.57 17.57 13.60
C THR A 514 18.98 17.56 14.20
N VAL A 515 20.01 17.09 13.49
CA VAL A 515 21.38 17.05 14.04
C VAL A 515 21.95 18.45 14.21
N LEU A 516 21.77 19.31 13.20
CA LEU A 516 22.23 20.70 13.21
C LEU A 516 21.60 21.49 14.36
N TYR A 517 20.30 21.29 14.58
CA TYR A 517 19.60 21.91 15.70
C TYR A 517 20.10 21.41 17.06
N MET A 518 20.36 20.11 17.19
CA MET A 518 20.88 19.54 18.44
C MET A 518 22.28 20.04 18.76
N GLU A 519 23.16 20.17 17.76
CA GLU A 519 24.50 20.74 17.92
C GLU A 519 24.46 22.19 18.41
N GLU A 520 23.57 23.01 17.83
CA GLU A 520 23.37 24.41 18.26
C GLU A 520 22.91 24.49 19.73
N VAL A 521 22.02 23.59 20.15
CA VAL A 521 21.57 23.49 21.55
C VAL A 521 22.74 23.11 22.47
N VAL A 522 23.58 22.14 22.09
CA VAL A 522 24.75 21.75 22.92
C VAL A 522 25.74 22.89 23.06
N VAL A 523 26.04 23.61 21.97
CA VAL A 523 26.94 24.78 21.98
C VAL A 523 26.39 25.88 22.89
N SER A 524 25.08 26.16 22.83
CA SER A 524 24.43 27.13 23.70
C SER A 524 24.50 26.72 25.19
N MET A 525 24.30 25.44 25.50
CA MET A 525 24.40 24.93 26.87
C MET A 525 25.84 24.98 27.40
N LEU A 526 26.84 24.65 26.58
CA LEU A 526 28.27 24.75 26.92
C LEU A 526 28.68 26.19 27.23
N ASP A 527 28.27 27.15 26.40
CA ASP A 527 28.51 28.57 26.62
C ASP A 527 27.87 29.06 27.94
N SER A 528 26.66 28.59 28.26
CA SER A 528 26.01 28.89 29.54
C SER A 528 26.75 28.32 30.76
N GLN A 529 27.35 27.13 30.64
CA GLN A 529 28.16 26.52 31.70
C GLN A 529 29.51 27.19 31.85
N MET A 530 30.17 27.52 30.74
CA MET A 530 31.44 28.27 30.73
C MET A 530 31.29 29.63 31.41
N ARG A 531 30.21 30.36 31.10
CA ARG A 531 29.89 31.63 31.77
C ARG A 531 29.61 31.46 33.26
N ARG A 532 28.89 30.41 33.66
CA ARG A 532 28.65 30.10 35.07
C ARG A 532 29.95 29.80 35.82
N ARG A 533 30.81 28.93 35.28
CA ARG A 533 32.12 28.63 35.87
C ARG A 533 33.05 29.84 35.90
N ALA A 534 33.07 30.66 34.85
CA ALA A 534 33.82 31.92 34.86
C ALA A 534 33.31 32.86 35.95
N THR A 535 31.99 32.92 36.19
CA THR A 535 31.39 33.73 37.26
C THR A 535 31.72 33.16 38.65
N GLU A 536 31.69 31.84 38.82
CA GLU A 536 32.09 31.17 40.07
C GLU A 536 33.58 31.39 40.36
N MET A 537 34.45 31.28 39.35
CA MET A 537 35.88 31.58 39.48
C MET A 537 36.15 33.06 39.79
N LEU A 538 35.44 33.99 39.15
CA LEU A 538 35.53 35.42 39.46
C LEU A 538 35.06 35.71 40.89
N ASN A 539 34.01 35.02 41.35
CA ASN A 539 33.53 35.14 42.73
C ASN A 539 34.54 34.56 43.73
N GLU A 540 35.12 33.40 43.46
CA GLU A 540 36.20 32.83 44.29
C GLU A 540 37.44 33.72 44.32
N GLU A 541 37.85 34.27 43.17
CA GLU A 541 38.97 35.20 43.07
C GLU A 541 38.70 36.51 43.83
N SER A 542 37.49 37.06 43.74
CA SER A 542 37.07 38.22 44.53
C SER A 542 37.09 37.96 46.03
N HIS A 543 36.70 36.75 46.45
CA HIS A 543 36.69 36.34 47.86
C HIS A 543 38.12 36.12 48.40
N LEU A 544 39.04 35.62 47.55
CA LEU A 544 40.47 35.51 47.85
C LEU A 544 41.18 36.87 47.88
N GLU A 545 40.78 37.81 47.03
CA GLU A 545 41.26 39.20 47.08
C GLU A 545 40.77 39.94 48.34
N GLU A 546 39.52 39.73 48.76
CA GLU A 546 39.00 40.26 50.03
C GLU A 546 39.72 39.67 51.25
N GLU A 547 40.04 38.36 51.23
CA GLU A 547 40.89 37.76 52.27
C GLU A 547 42.33 38.30 52.28
N ARG A 548 42.92 38.59 51.10
CA ARG A 548 44.24 39.23 51.00
C ARG A 548 44.22 40.66 51.51
N ARG A 549 43.21 41.46 51.13
CA ARG A 549 43.02 42.82 51.65
C ARG A 549 42.78 42.82 53.16
N GLY A 550 42.00 41.87 53.67
CA GLY A 550 41.79 41.69 55.11
C GLY A 550 43.07 41.38 55.89
N LYS A 551 43.99 40.61 55.29
CA LYS A 551 45.32 40.33 55.87
C LYS A 551 46.29 41.50 55.76
N GLU A 552 46.23 42.31 54.69
CA GLU A 552 47.05 43.53 54.54
C GLU A 552 46.57 44.68 55.45
N THR A 553 45.27 44.73 55.79
CA THR A 553 44.72 45.77 56.69
C THR A 553 45.04 45.58 58.17
N PHE A 554 45.70 44.49 58.58
CA PHE A 554 46.10 44.25 59.99
C PHE A 554 47.54 44.65 60.32
N SER A 555 48.26 45.34 59.44
CA SER A 555 49.61 45.82 59.76
C SER A 555 49.91 47.22 59.24
N PHE A 556 49.21 48.26 59.72
CA PHE A 556 49.77 49.62 59.79
C PHE A 556 49.10 50.41 60.93
N GLN A 557 49.68 50.35 62.13
CA GLN A 557 49.52 51.41 63.11
C GLN A 557 50.49 52.53 62.74
N THR A 558 49.97 53.70 62.38
CA THR A 558 50.74 54.94 62.38
C THR A 558 50.09 55.92 63.35
N ASN A 559 50.86 56.31 64.35
CA ASN A 559 50.57 57.45 65.22
C ASN A 559 50.47 58.73 64.37
N ASP A 560 49.71 59.67 64.93
CA ASP A 560 49.64 61.10 64.59
C ASP A 560 48.54 61.49 63.60
N GLY A 561 47.56 62.21 64.17
CA GLY A 561 46.35 62.62 63.51
C GLY A 561 46.54 63.78 62.56
N PHE A 562 45.88 63.68 61.41
CA PHE A 562 45.30 64.79 60.67
C PHE A 562 44.16 64.24 59.80
N THR A 563 42.94 64.74 60.00
CA THR A 563 41.79 64.50 59.11
C THR A 563 41.81 65.49 57.96
N PHE A 564 41.78 64.99 56.71
CA PHE A 564 41.39 65.77 55.53
C PHE A 564 40.02 65.30 55.01
N PRO A 565 39.11 66.22 54.66
CA PRO A 565 37.81 65.86 54.09
C PRO A 565 37.88 65.56 52.58
N LYS A 566 36.97 64.66 52.21
CA LYS A 566 36.61 64.13 50.88
C LYS A 566 36.83 65.05 49.68
N LEU A 567 37.50 64.50 48.67
CA LEU A 567 37.24 64.81 47.26
C LEU A 567 36.53 63.62 46.61
N SER A 568 35.48 63.96 45.88
CA SER A 568 34.56 63.11 45.13
C SER A 568 35.24 62.21 44.10
N GLN A 569 34.76 60.96 43.98
CA GLN A 569 33.88 60.53 42.88
C GLN A 569 33.18 59.23 43.25
#